data_AF-A0A1Q9C3E5-F1
#
_entry.id   AF-A0A1Q9C3E5-F1
#
_cell.length_a   1.000
_cell.length_b   1.000
_cell.length_c   1.000
_cell.angle_alpha   90.00
_cell.angle_beta   90.00
_cell.angle_gamma   90.00
#
_symmetry.space_group_name_H-M   'P 1'
#
loop_
_entity.id
_entity.type
_entity.pdbx_description
1 polymer ?
#
loop_
_entity_poly.entity_id
_entity_poly.type
_entity_poly.pdbx_seq_one_letter_code
_entity_poly.pdbx_strand_id
1 'polypeptide(L)'
;MLWAKLGGRTVEAADLVRLFDRLPTEAVSRSVIERRRGTLFGAGAYVHGGICGVRRSTHDFPFATRLVCAFVTEVAPKARFTSFQILCNCKALPHRDAQNWRDEPNLLIALTSYRGGQVWVECPGGEHRLLVRGVAHWGRLIDLQRGPAYLNHSQLHATLPWKGRRVLVVCNCIRNPEKLGEAQDYLESVGFRPPRIAVPLDSHGDQAQESFEPLPAAAPLARFELRDKFELPPSGEPLRPFSPPLVRVSGSLRVEPRVLCYNIAHSGDEDLLRTEVQREIFFLLSEGAFKGFSAGPVCSSFSAAIVPSWRTSEFPGGAPWLKPTQRSKVQSGNAMLEFVVNLIRIAEESDLLYLVENPLNSWFWKQKAWDHWKGNPAKWDFLVDYCVFGTAWKKPTRFRSNTQLQGKRLRCSRDHKHLVLRGWDPELKISLTKRAEPYPRRLCVLLSQVIAQDAGFVRGCRKLDIVRCAKCSGARFGEASNPGPARRRAEPRANVILAEVPLVQPATAALQRSVWDEFRRWVDEGSGNEGSAYAIAVPEMLVELLCAYGQVLYSRGKPLQHYRQLLALSQRKVPLVRPFIRQAWEMLTRILWVLPYWGDSQRFSS
;
A
#
# COMPACT_ATOMS: atom_id res chain seq x y z
N MET A 1 -32.60 29.98 -21.52
CA MET A 1 -31.58 28.95 -21.74
C MET A 1 -30.28 29.39 -21.07
N LEU A 2 -29.55 28.47 -20.44
CA LEU A 2 -28.29 28.77 -19.76
C LEU A 2 -27.13 28.80 -20.76
N TRP A 3 -26.34 29.87 -20.77
CA TRP A 3 -25.22 30.08 -21.70
C TRP A 3 -24.03 30.75 -21.00
N ALA A 4 -22.83 30.59 -21.56
CA ALA A 4 -21.57 31.15 -21.09
C ALA A 4 -20.79 31.80 -22.26
N LYS A 5 -20.12 32.93 -22.05
CA LYS A 5 -19.24 33.53 -23.06
C LYS A 5 -17.81 33.04 -22.87
N LEU A 6 -17.32 32.21 -23.79
CA LEU A 6 -15.97 31.64 -23.75
C LEU A 6 -15.18 32.07 -24.99
N GLY A 7 -14.13 32.88 -24.81
CA GLY A 7 -13.24 33.30 -25.90
C GLY A 7 -13.96 34.03 -27.05
N GLY A 8 -14.99 34.83 -26.74
CA GLY A 8 -15.80 35.56 -27.73
C GLY A 8 -16.92 34.74 -28.38
N ARG A 9 -17.08 33.46 -28.04
CA ARG A 9 -18.18 32.60 -28.52
C ARG A 9 -19.16 32.28 -27.38
N THR A 10 -20.44 32.18 -27.71
CA THR A 10 -21.46 31.72 -26.76
C THR A 10 -21.48 30.20 -26.75
N VAL A 11 -21.29 29.60 -25.57
CA VAL A 11 -21.42 28.16 -25.31
C VAL A 11 -22.70 27.94 -24.52
N GLU A 12 -23.62 27.18 -25.08
CA GLU A 12 -24.92 26.90 -24.46
C GLU A 12 -24.87 25.60 -23.66
N ALA A 13 -25.81 25.44 -22.71
CA ALA A 13 -25.99 24.16 -22.03
C ALA A 13 -26.20 22.99 -23.02
N ALA A 14 -26.82 23.26 -24.18
CA ALA A 14 -27.00 22.29 -25.26
C ALA A 14 -25.66 21.81 -25.85
N ASP A 15 -24.62 22.65 -25.89
CA ASP A 15 -23.27 22.24 -26.33
C ASP A 15 -22.65 21.26 -25.35
N LEU A 16 -22.81 21.48 -24.04
CA LEU A 16 -22.32 20.55 -23.02
C LEU A 16 -23.05 19.20 -23.10
N VAL A 17 -24.35 19.20 -23.41
CA VAL A 17 -25.11 17.96 -23.64
C VAL A 17 -24.58 17.22 -24.89
N ARG A 18 -24.36 17.93 -26.00
CA ARG A 18 -23.78 17.37 -27.23
C ARG A 18 -22.38 16.79 -27.00
N LEU A 19 -21.57 17.46 -26.18
CA LEU A 19 -20.26 16.98 -25.78
C LEU A 19 -20.39 15.72 -24.92
N PHE A 20 -21.25 15.74 -23.90
CA PHE A 20 -21.50 14.61 -23.02
C PHE A 20 -21.92 13.35 -23.80
N ASP A 21 -22.78 13.50 -24.80
CA ASP A 21 -23.24 12.38 -25.65
C ASP A 21 -22.13 11.71 -26.48
N ARG A 22 -20.97 12.37 -26.61
CA ARG A 22 -19.78 11.84 -27.30
C ARG A 22 -18.69 11.37 -26.35
N LEU A 23 -18.79 11.67 -25.06
CA LEU A 23 -17.82 11.24 -24.05
C LEU A 23 -18.08 9.79 -23.62
N PRO A 24 -17.05 9.06 -23.16
CA PRO A 24 -17.26 7.73 -22.61
C PRO A 24 -18.08 7.86 -21.33
N THR A 25 -19.26 7.24 -21.32
CA THR A 25 -20.14 7.27 -20.15
C THR A 25 -20.15 5.94 -19.41
N GLU A 26 -20.26 6.03 -18.09
CA GLU A 26 -20.33 4.87 -17.19
C GLU A 26 -21.77 4.68 -16.70
N ALA A 27 -22.21 3.44 -16.59
CA ALA A 27 -23.52 3.12 -16.03
C ALA A 27 -23.52 3.26 -14.49
N VAL A 28 -24.52 3.94 -13.94
CA VAL A 28 -24.64 4.15 -12.49
C VAL A 28 -25.29 2.94 -11.82
N SER A 29 -24.49 2.07 -11.20
CA SER A 29 -24.95 0.81 -10.58
C SER A 29 -25.85 0.94 -9.33
N ARG A 30 -26.43 2.13 -9.07
CA ARG A 30 -27.34 2.43 -7.91
C ARG A 30 -28.70 2.94 -8.36
N SER A 31 -28.94 3.10 -9.66
CA SER A 31 -30.26 3.48 -10.17
C SER A 31 -31.26 2.31 -10.20
N VAL A 32 -31.12 1.31 -9.31
CA VAL A 32 -31.86 0.03 -9.34
C VAL A 32 -33.26 0.16 -8.74
N ILE A 33 -34.03 1.16 -9.17
CA ILE A 33 -35.49 1.16 -8.93
C ILE A 33 -36.28 1.40 -10.22
N GLU A 34 -35.68 1.88 -11.32
CA GLU A 34 -36.41 2.09 -12.58
C GLU A 34 -35.62 1.50 -13.75
N ARG A 35 -36.33 0.89 -14.71
CA ARG A 35 -35.81 0.10 -15.86
C ARG A 35 -34.85 0.85 -16.81
N ARG A 36 -34.37 2.06 -16.47
CA ARG A 36 -33.41 2.86 -17.23
C ARG A 36 -32.13 3.05 -16.40
N ARG A 37 -31.00 2.47 -16.86
CA ARG A 37 -29.68 2.71 -16.25
C ARG A 37 -29.25 4.14 -16.54
N GLY A 38 -29.07 4.97 -15.51
CA GLY A 38 -28.50 6.31 -15.65
C GLY A 38 -27.02 6.23 -16.08
N THR A 39 -26.53 7.26 -16.75
CA THR A 39 -25.15 7.35 -17.23
C THR A 39 -24.43 8.58 -16.66
N LEU A 40 -23.11 8.50 -16.50
CA LEU A 40 -22.30 9.63 -16.05
C LEU A 40 -20.97 9.75 -16.77
N PHE A 41 -20.42 10.97 -16.75
CA PHE A 41 -19.02 11.28 -17.04
C PHE A 41 -18.53 12.18 -15.91
N GLY A 42 -17.38 11.91 -15.31
CA GLY A 42 -16.85 12.73 -14.23
C GLY A 42 -15.37 13.03 -14.40
N ALA A 43 -14.93 14.22 -14.02
CA ALA A 43 -13.54 14.68 -14.10
C ALA A 43 -13.16 15.46 -12.83
N GLY A 44 -11.87 15.56 -12.54
CA GLY A 44 -11.27 16.33 -11.46
C GLY A 44 -10.65 15.43 -10.40
N ALA A 45 -10.54 15.92 -9.18
CA ALA A 45 -9.89 15.20 -8.09
C ALA A 45 -10.69 13.98 -7.60
N TYR A 46 -10.00 13.06 -6.93
CA TYR A 46 -10.60 11.98 -6.15
C TYR A 46 -9.82 11.75 -4.85
N VAL A 47 -10.49 11.16 -3.86
CA VAL A 47 -9.87 10.67 -2.61
C VAL A 47 -10.16 9.19 -2.49
N HIS A 48 -9.11 8.39 -2.33
CA HIS A 48 -9.27 6.97 -2.05
C HIS A 48 -8.21 6.50 -1.06
N GLY A 49 -8.64 5.92 0.07
CA GLY A 49 -7.72 5.40 1.09
C GLY A 49 -6.79 6.46 1.71
N GLY A 50 -7.19 7.73 1.72
CA GLY A 50 -6.39 8.86 2.22
C GLY A 50 -5.42 9.47 1.20
N ILE A 51 -5.40 8.98 -0.04
CA ILE A 51 -4.62 9.53 -1.16
C ILE A 51 -5.54 10.41 -2.01
N CYS A 52 -5.10 11.64 -2.27
CA CYS A 52 -5.71 12.54 -3.24
C CYS A 52 -5.02 12.39 -4.61
N GLY A 53 -5.78 12.50 -5.70
CA GLY A 53 -5.23 12.43 -7.06
C GLY A 53 -6.22 12.95 -8.10
N VAL A 54 -5.83 12.92 -9.37
CA VAL A 54 -6.65 13.40 -10.50
C VAL A 54 -7.24 12.22 -11.27
N ARG A 55 -8.53 12.30 -11.60
CA ARG A 55 -9.23 11.27 -12.39
C ARG A 55 -8.60 11.15 -13.78
N ARG A 56 -8.50 9.91 -14.26
CA ARG A 56 -8.03 9.60 -15.61
C ARG A 56 -8.78 10.35 -16.71
N SER A 57 -10.11 10.45 -16.61
CA SER A 57 -10.97 11.20 -17.54
C SER A 57 -10.55 12.67 -17.71
N THR A 58 -9.94 13.26 -16.69
CA THR A 58 -9.38 14.63 -16.76
C THR A 58 -8.14 14.71 -17.63
N HIS A 59 -7.32 13.65 -17.66
CA HIS A 59 -6.15 13.54 -18.53
C HIS A 59 -6.52 13.09 -19.95
N ASP A 60 -7.49 12.18 -20.08
CA ASP A 60 -7.93 11.66 -21.39
C ASP A 60 -8.77 12.70 -22.16
N PHE A 61 -9.50 13.57 -21.44
CA PHE A 61 -10.37 14.59 -22.03
C PHE A 61 -10.10 16.00 -21.45
N PRO A 62 -8.88 16.55 -21.61
CA PRO A 62 -8.49 17.81 -20.99
C PRO A 62 -9.20 19.01 -21.65
N PHE A 63 -9.53 18.91 -22.94
CA PHE A 63 -10.31 19.95 -23.65
C PHE A 63 -11.78 19.95 -23.21
N ALA A 64 -12.39 18.76 -23.08
CA ALA A 64 -13.76 18.64 -22.57
C ALA A 64 -13.84 19.13 -21.11
N THR A 65 -12.85 18.77 -20.29
CA THR A 65 -12.71 19.25 -18.91
C THR A 65 -12.63 20.77 -18.88
N ARG A 66 -11.71 21.36 -19.65
CA ARG A 66 -11.56 22.83 -19.74
C ARG A 66 -12.86 23.51 -20.14
N LEU A 67 -13.58 22.99 -21.13
CA LEU A 67 -14.86 23.56 -21.57
C LEU A 67 -15.91 23.54 -20.46
N VAL A 68 -16.06 22.41 -19.77
CA VAL A 68 -17.04 22.29 -18.67
C VAL A 68 -16.65 23.19 -17.50
N CYS A 69 -15.38 23.20 -17.11
CA CYS A 69 -14.86 24.07 -16.05
C CYS A 69 -15.07 25.56 -16.37
N ALA A 70 -14.82 25.97 -17.61
CA ALA A 70 -15.03 27.34 -18.06
C ALA A 70 -16.53 27.71 -18.06
N PHE A 71 -17.41 26.81 -18.52
CA PHE A 71 -18.86 27.00 -18.45
C PHE A 71 -19.35 27.14 -17.00
N VAL A 72 -18.93 26.24 -16.10
CA VAL A 72 -19.29 26.29 -14.67
C VAL A 72 -18.80 27.59 -14.04
N THR A 73 -17.58 27.99 -14.37
CA THR A 73 -16.95 29.23 -13.89
C THR A 73 -17.72 30.48 -14.30
N GLU A 74 -18.19 30.54 -15.54
CA GLU A 74 -18.97 31.68 -16.04
C GLU A 74 -20.36 31.73 -15.38
N VAL A 75 -21.01 30.57 -15.27
CA VAL A 75 -22.36 30.44 -14.69
C VAL A 75 -22.36 30.67 -13.18
N ALA A 76 -21.29 30.29 -12.49
CA ALA A 76 -21.14 30.42 -11.04
C ALA A 76 -19.71 30.88 -10.66
N PRO A 77 -19.39 32.17 -10.83
CA PRO A 77 -18.02 32.68 -10.64
C PRO A 77 -17.45 32.47 -9.23
N LYS A 78 -18.32 32.39 -8.23
CA LYS A 78 -17.93 32.16 -6.83
C LYS A 78 -17.70 30.70 -6.49
N ALA A 79 -18.12 29.76 -7.33
CA ALA A 79 -17.98 28.34 -7.03
C ALA A 79 -16.52 27.92 -6.90
N ARG A 80 -16.24 27.10 -5.89
CA ARG A 80 -14.99 26.35 -5.75
C ARG A 80 -15.31 24.88 -5.91
N PHE A 81 -14.48 24.19 -6.68
CA PHE A 81 -14.68 22.79 -6.97
C PHE A 81 -13.38 22.17 -7.45
N THR A 82 -13.11 20.98 -6.95
CA THR A 82 -11.98 20.15 -7.39
C THR A 82 -12.41 19.13 -8.44
N SER A 83 -13.73 18.88 -8.53
CA SER A 83 -14.31 17.80 -9.32
C SER A 83 -15.69 18.16 -9.85
N PHE A 84 -16.06 17.60 -11.01
CA PHE A 84 -17.43 17.65 -11.53
C PHE A 84 -17.88 16.28 -12.05
N GLN A 85 -19.20 16.09 -12.11
CA GLN A 85 -19.87 14.96 -12.75
C GLN A 85 -21.02 15.48 -13.63
N ILE A 86 -21.07 15.04 -14.88
CA ILE A 86 -22.24 15.17 -15.74
C ILE A 86 -23.07 13.92 -15.57
N LEU A 87 -24.31 14.06 -15.08
CA LEU A 87 -25.22 12.98 -14.74
C LEU A 87 -26.42 13.00 -15.67
N CYS A 88 -26.68 11.89 -16.37
CA CYS A 88 -27.87 11.72 -17.21
C CYS A 88 -28.80 10.66 -16.62
N ASN A 89 -30.05 11.06 -16.32
CA ASN A 89 -31.10 10.22 -15.76
C ASN A 89 -30.67 9.44 -14.50
N CYS A 90 -29.86 10.07 -13.65
CA CYS A 90 -29.39 9.50 -12.40
C CYS A 90 -30.31 9.91 -11.23
N LYS A 91 -30.86 8.91 -10.53
CA LYS A 91 -31.67 9.11 -9.31
C LYS A 91 -30.82 8.85 -8.08
N ALA A 92 -30.63 9.88 -7.26
CA ALA A 92 -29.96 9.72 -5.97
C ALA A 92 -30.99 9.37 -4.88
N LEU A 93 -30.86 8.18 -4.28
CA LEU A 93 -31.64 7.80 -3.09
C LEU A 93 -31.24 8.65 -1.87
N PRO A 94 -32.02 8.69 -0.79
CA PRO A 94 -31.67 9.49 0.40
C PRO A 94 -30.26 9.15 0.94
N HIS A 95 -29.35 10.13 0.91
CA HIS A 95 -27.96 9.99 1.32
C HIS A 95 -27.34 11.31 1.80
N ARG A 96 -26.08 11.25 2.27
CA ARG A 96 -25.23 12.39 2.63
C ARG A 96 -23.86 12.18 1.99
N ASP A 97 -23.26 13.25 1.46
CA ASP A 97 -21.92 13.17 0.87
C ASP A 97 -20.86 13.46 1.94
N ALA A 98 -20.65 12.51 2.84
CA ALA A 98 -19.72 12.66 3.96
C ALA A 98 -18.22 12.78 3.55
N GLN A 99 -17.92 12.57 2.26
CA GLN A 99 -16.56 12.60 1.71
C GLN A 99 -16.26 13.85 0.89
N ASN A 100 -17.17 14.83 0.86
CA ASN A 100 -16.88 16.14 0.29
C ASN A 100 -16.33 17.07 1.39
N TRP A 101 -15.54 18.08 0.98
CA TRP A 101 -14.99 19.08 1.88
C TRP A 101 -16.10 19.90 2.53
N ARG A 102 -16.13 19.96 3.86
CA ARG A 102 -17.27 20.52 4.60
C ARG A 102 -17.49 22.02 4.36
N ASP A 103 -16.43 22.74 4.04
CA ASP A 103 -16.49 24.21 3.94
C ASP A 103 -16.98 24.67 2.55
N GLU A 104 -17.14 23.75 1.58
CA GLU A 104 -17.60 24.08 0.24
C GLU A 104 -18.85 23.28 -0.15
N PRO A 105 -19.98 23.93 -0.46
CA PRO A 105 -21.19 23.24 -0.90
C PRO A 105 -21.01 22.59 -2.27
N ASN A 106 -21.81 21.56 -2.58
CA ASN A 106 -21.89 21.07 -3.95
C ASN A 106 -22.64 22.10 -4.81
N LEU A 107 -22.20 22.31 -6.05
CA LEU A 107 -22.92 23.12 -7.04
C LEU A 107 -23.68 22.20 -8.00
N LEU A 108 -24.95 22.51 -8.23
CA LEU A 108 -25.84 21.78 -9.12
C LEU A 108 -26.29 22.69 -10.27
N ILE A 109 -26.16 22.23 -11.52
CA ILE A 109 -26.57 22.99 -12.71
C ILE A 109 -27.36 22.06 -13.62
N ALA A 110 -28.59 22.44 -14.00
CA ALA A 110 -29.36 21.73 -15.01
C ALA A 110 -28.90 22.10 -16.42
N LEU A 111 -28.62 21.10 -17.25
CA LEU A 111 -28.25 21.28 -18.66
C LEU A 111 -29.42 21.06 -19.62
N THR A 112 -30.49 20.39 -19.17
CA THR A 112 -31.69 20.13 -19.97
C THR A 112 -32.95 20.60 -19.24
N SER A 113 -34.00 20.85 -20.03
CA SER A 113 -35.34 21.11 -19.50
C SER A 113 -36.07 19.80 -19.20
N TYR A 114 -36.65 19.70 -18.01
CA TYR A 114 -37.41 18.53 -17.55
C TYR A 114 -38.47 18.95 -16.51
N ARG A 115 -39.48 18.10 -16.27
CA ARG A 115 -40.52 18.37 -15.27
C ARG A 115 -40.29 17.54 -14.00
N GLY A 116 -40.44 18.14 -12.82
CA GLY A 116 -40.13 17.51 -11.55
C GLY A 116 -38.62 17.41 -11.32
N GLY A 117 -38.14 16.38 -10.63
CA GLY A 117 -36.70 16.13 -10.47
C GLY A 117 -36.00 17.09 -9.51
N GLN A 118 -36.76 17.76 -8.64
CA GLN A 118 -36.21 18.59 -7.58
C GLN A 118 -35.30 17.76 -6.68
N VAL A 119 -34.29 18.42 -6.11
CA VAL A 119 -33.46 17.82 -5.06
C VAL A 119 -34.10 18.16 -3.73
N TRP A 120 -34.62 17.15 -3.04
CA TRP A 120 -35.08 17.31 -1.66
C TRP A 120 -33.85 17.36 -0.74
N VAL A 121 -33.80 18.32 0.17
CA VAL A 121 -32.74 18.46 1.17
C VAL A 121 -33.34 18.72 2.54
N GLU A 122 -32.91 17.94 3.52
CA GLU A 122 -33.33 18.05 4.92
C GLU A 122 -32.98 19.43 5.47
N CYS A 123 -33.97 20.09 6.05
CA CYS A 123 -33.78 21.35 6.74
C CYS A 123 -34.76 21.49 7.90
N PRO A 124 -34.34 22.05 9.05
CA PRO A 124 -35.26 22.39 10.12
C PRO A 124 -36.38 23.30 9.60
N GLY A 125 -37.64 23.00 9.96
CA GLY A 125 -38.81 23.76 9.51
C GLY A 125 -39.19 23.55 8.04
N GLY A 126 -38.64 22.54 7.35
CA GLY A 126 -39.02 22.24 5.97
C GLY A 126 -40.47 21.77 5.82
N GLU A 127 -41.12 22.14 4.72
CA GLU A 127 -42.54 21.84 4.46
C GLU A 127 -42.75 20.51 3.71
N HIS A 128 -41.68 19.92 3.15
CA HIS A 128 -41.80 18.74 2.31
C HIS A 128 -41.32 17.50 3.06
N ARG A 129 -42.23 16.55 3.25
CA ARG A 129 -41.98 15.28 3.92
C ARG A 129 -41.34 14.25 2.98
N LEU A 130 -40.26 13.61 3.42
CA LEU A 130 -39.63 12.45 2.77
C LEU A 130 -39.49 11.29 3.76
N LEU A 131 -39.99 10.11 3.39
CA LEU A 131 -39.88 8.91 4.21
C LEU A 131 -38.55 8.19 3.93
N VAL A 132 -37.73 8.02 4.97
CA VAL A 132 -36.44 7.31 4.89
C VAL A 132 -36.43 6.21 5.93
N ARG A 133 -36.48 4.95 5.47
CA ARG A 133 -36.53 3.76 6.34
C ARG A 133 -37.65 3.83 7.40
N GLY A 134 -38.83 4.30 7.00
CA GLY A 134 -40.00 4.42 7.87
C GLY A 134 -40.02 5.67 8.76
N VAL A 135 -38.95 6.48 8.76
CA VAL A 135 -38.88 7.73 9.52
C VAL A 135 -39.20 8.90 8.60
N ALA A 136 -40.10 9.79 9.05
CA ALA A 136 -40.43 11.01 8.32
C ALA A 136 -39.35 12.07 8.57
N HIS A 137 -38.72 12.53 7.50
CA HIS A 137 -37.82 13.68 7.51
C HIS A 137 -38.48 14.86 6.78
N TRP A 138 -38.20 16.07 7.25
CA TRP A 138 -38.74 17.29 6.68
C TRP A 138 -37.63 18.13 6.04
N GLY A 139 -37.94 18.73 4.90
CA GLY A 139 -36.95 19.41 4.09
C GLY A 139 -37.56 20.38 3.09
N ARG A 140 -36.69 21.01 2.32
CA ARG A 140 -37.04 21.93 1.24
C ARG A 140 -36.70 21.32 -0.11
N LEU A 141 -37.31 21.86 -1.17
CA LEU A 141 -37.04 21.45 -2.54
C LEU A 141 -36.13 22.46 -3.23
N ILE A 142 -35.06 21.95 -3.83
CA ILE A 142 -34.21 22.72 -4.75
C ILE A 142 -34.67 22.42 -6.17
N ASP A 143 -35.25 23.44 -6.82
CA ASP A 143 -35.69 23.36 -8.21
C ASP A 143 -34.60 23.89 -9.16
N LEU A 144 -33.86 22.95 -9.76
CA LEU A 144 -32.77 23.27 -10.69
C LEU A 144 -33.25 23.81 -12.04
N GLN A 145 -34.56 23.80 -12.32
CA GLN A 145 -35.09 24.47 -13.52
C GLN A 145 -35.11 25.99 -13.36
N ARG A 146 -35.00 26.51 -12.12
CA ARG A 146 -34.91 27.95 -11.84
C ARG A 146 -33.49 28.51 -12.00
N GLY A 147 -32.48 27.65 -12.07
CA GLY A 147 -31.08 28.04 -12.23
C GLY A 147 -30.11 27.20 -11.41
N PRO A 148 -28.81 27.54 -11.44
CA PRO A 148 -27.78 26.92 -10.61
C PRO A 148 -28.12 27.02 -9.12
N ALA A 149 -27.83 25.97 -8.36
CA ALA A 149 -28.11 25.95 -6.92
C ALA A 149 -26.98 25.29 -6.13
N TYR A 150 -26.75 25.80 -4.93
CA TYR A 150 -25.83 25.20 -3.96
C TYR A 150 -26.56 24.24 -3.03
N LEU A 151 -25.96 23.07 -2.83
CA LEU A 151 -26.43 22.01 -1.96
C LEU A 151 -25.46 21.85 -0.80
N ASN A 152 -25.95 22.01 0.43
CA ASN A 152 -25.23 21.57 1.61
C ASN A 152 -25.21 20.04 1.63
N HIS A 153 -24.12 19.48 1.13
CA HIS A 153 -23.96 18.06 0.87
C HIS A 153 -23.91 17.21 2.16
N SER A 154 -23.72 17.86 3.33
CA SER A 154 -23.74 17.21 4.64
C SER A 154 -25.16 16.92 5.15
N GLN A 155 -26.19 17.59 4.60
CA GLN A 155 -27.60 17.36 4.90
C GLN A 155 -28.12 16.13 4.17
N LEU A 156 -29.12 15.43 4.73
CA LEU A 156 -29.76 14.31 4.06
C LEU A 156 -30.46 14.84 2.81
N HIS A 157 -30.20 14.27 1.64
CA HIS A 157 -30.79 14.74 0.40
C HIS A 157 -31.09 13.59 -0.57
N ALA A 158 -32.04 13.83 -1.48
CA ALA A 158 -32.52 12.84 -2.44
C ALA A 158 -33.01 13.52 -3.73
N THR A 159 -33.02 12.77 -4.84
CA THR A 159 -33.63 13.20 -6.10
C THR A 159 -35.08 12.75 -6.16
N LEU A 160 -36.02 13.69 -6.32
CA LEU A 160 -37.43 13.38 -6.54
C LEU A 160 -37.67 12.87 -7.98
N PRO A 161 -38.79 12.16 -8.25
CA PRO A 161 -39.13 11.70 -9.59
C PRO A 161 -39.23 12.83 -10.62
N TRP A 162 -38.91 12.53 -11.89
CA TRP A 162 -38.98 13.49 -12.99
C TRP A 162 -39.54 12.86 -14.27
N LYS A 163 -39.94 13.71 -15.22
CA LYS A 163 -40.26 13.35 -16.60
C LYS A 163 -39.36 14.10 -17.57
N GLY A 164 -38.91 13.41 -18.62
CA GLY A 164 -37.99 13.94 -19.63
C GLY A 164 -36.54 13.49 -19.42
N ARG A 165 -35.64 13.96 -20.28
CA ARG A 165 -34.20 13.69 -20.21
C ARG A 165 -33.57 14.66 -19.22
N ARG A 166 -33.12 14.18 -18.06
CA ARG A 166 -32.52 15.01 -17.00
C ARG A 166 -31.00 14.89 -17.05
N VAL A 167 -30.32 15.94 -17.52
CA VAL A 167 -28.86 16.04 -17.54
C VAL A 167 -28.43 17.18 -16.61
N LEU A 168 -27.53 16.88 -15.67
CA LEU A 168 -27.01 17.86 -14.70
C LEU A 168 -25.48 17.87 -14.70
N VAL A 169 -24.88 19.02 -14.39
CA VAL A 169 -23.51 19.08 -13.85
C VAL A 169 -23.59 19.19 -12.33
N VAL A 170 -22.85 18.34 -11.63
CA VAL A 170 -22.67 18.37 -10.18
C VAL A 170 -21.21 18.61 -9.90
N CYS A 171 -20.87 19.73 -9.27
CA CYS A 171 -19.50 20.04 -8.86
C CYS A 171 -19.36 19.85 -7.35
N ASN A 172 -18.21 19.33 -6.91
CA ASN A 172 -17.91 19.12 -5.51
C ASN A 172 -16.42 19.35 -5.22
N CYS A 173 -16.11 19.62 -3.95
CA CYS A 173 -14.75 19.60 -3.43
C CYS A 173 -14.50 18.26 -2.74
N ILE A 174 -13.38 17.60 -3.07
CA ILE A 174 -12.96 16.41 -2.36
C ILE A 174 -12.61 16.72 -0.91
N ARG A 175 -12.86 15.78 0.00
CA ARG A 175 -12.39 15.89 1.37
C ARG A 175 -10.86 16.02 1.43
N ASN A 176 -10.37 16.84 2.36
CA ASN A 176 -8.96 17.11 2.57
C ASN A 176 -8.22 17.63 1.31
N PRO A 177 -8.69 18.73 0.70
CA PRO A 177 -8.09 19.28 -0.52
C PRO A 177 -6.65 19.76 -0.30
N GLU A 178 -6.22 20.04 0.94
CA GLU A 178 -4.83 20.35 1.29
C GLU A 178 -3.83 19.25 0.91
N LYS A 179 -4.31 18.01 0.72
CA LYS A 179 -3.49 16.87 0.31
C LYS A 179 -3.31 16.74 -1.20
N LEU A 180 -3.81 17.68 -1.99
CA LEU A 180 -3.66 17.65 -3.45
C LEU A 180 -2.19 17.82 -3.90
N GLY A 181 -1.39 18.62 -3.19
CA GLY A 181 0.01 18.88 -3.59
C GLY A 181 0.10 19.32 -5.06
N GLU A 182 1.05 18.78 -5.82
CA GLU A 182 1.24 19.06 -7.26
C GLU A 182 0.00 18.76 -8.13
N ALA A 183 -0.93 17.90 -7.68
CA ALA A 183 -2.17 17.65 -8.41
C ALA A 183 -3.06 18.90 -8.48
N GLN A 184 -2.89 19.83 -7.54
CA GLN A 184 -3.60 21.09 -7.53
C GLN A 184 -3.25 21.93 -8.77
N ASP A 185 -1.96 22.05 -9.10
CA ASP A 185 -1.48 22.83 -10.24
C ASP A 185 -2.05 22.30 -11.56
N TYR A 186 -2.08 20.98 -11.73
CA TYR A 186 -2.68 20.38 -12.92
C TYR A 186 -4.19 20.64 -13.00
N LEU A 187 -4.92 20.51 -11.89
CA LEU A 187 -6.36 20.78 -11.84
C LEU A 187 -6.65 22.25 -12.21
N GLU A 188 -5.87 23.18 -11.67
CA GLU A 188 -5.95 24.60 -12.03
C GLU A 188 -5.64 24.83 -13.52
N SER A 189 -4.64 24.15 -14.08
CA SER A 189 -4.27 24.25 -15.50
C SER A 189 -5.40 23.80 -16.46
N VAL A 190 -6.30 22.93 -16.00
CA VAL A 190 -7.48 22.48 -16.77
C VAL A 190 -8.78 23.17 -16.34
N GLY A 191 -8.69 24.21 -15.51
CA GLY A 191 -9.77 25.14 -15.20
C GLY A 191 -10.55 24.87 -13.92
N PHE A 192 -10.16 23.88 -13.10
CA PHE A 192 -10.75 23.73 -11.77
C PHE A 192 -10.37 24.89 -10.85
N ARG A 193 -11.17 25.10 -9.80
CA ARG A 193 -10.93 26.14 -8.78
C ARG A 193 -10.91 25.52 -7.38
N PRO A 194 -9.82 24.81 -6.99
CA PRO A 194 -9.68 24.26 -5.65
C PRO A 194 -9.74 25.37 -4.58
N PRO A 195 -10.25 25.07 -3.37
CA PRO A 195 -10.16 26.01 -2.24
C PRO A 195 -8.69 26.18 -1.83
N ARG A 196 -8.23 27.43 -1.64
CA ARG A 196 -6.87 27.73 -1.17
C ARG A 196 -6.84 27.65 0.36
N ILE A 197 -6.04 26.73 0.89
CA ILE A 197 -5.83 26.55 2.34
C ILE A 197 -4.38 26.91 2.66
N ALA A 198 -4.15 27.81 3.62
CA ALA A 198 -2.82 28.11 4.13
C ALA A 198 -2.32 26.92 4.97
N VAL A 199 -1.12 26.42 4.66
CA VAL A 199 -0.49 25.32 5.40
C VAL A 199 0.43 25.94 6.48
N PRO A 200 0.28 25.63 7.78
CA PRO A 200 1.32 25.90 8.75
C PRO A 200 2.48 24.92 8.57
N LEU A 201 3.71 25.44 8.58
CA LEU A 201 4.94 24.66 8.64
C LEU A 201 5.08 24.05 10.03
N ASP A 202 5.08 22.72 10.14
CA ASP A 202 5.45 22.04 11.38
C ASP A 202 6.95 21.73 11.39
N SER A 203 7.57 22.15 12.49
CA SER A 203 8.99 22.17 12.81
C SER A 203 9.53 20.82 13.28
N HIS A 204 10.84 20.67 13.09
CA HIS A 204 11.70 19.61 13.57
C HIS A 204 11.70 19.44 15.09
N GLY A 205 11.94 18.20 15.53
CA GLY A 205 12.41 17.87 16.87
C GLY A 205 13.29 16.62 16.83
N ASP A 206 14.59 16.83 16.70
CA ASP A 206 15.65 15.84 16.93
C ASP A 206 15.93 15.73 18.44
N GLN A 207 16.27 14.52 18.92
CA GLN A 207 17.23 14.35 20.02
C GLN A 207 18.14 13.14 19.77
N ALA A 208 19.43 13.39 20.00
CA ALA A 208 20.56 12.51 19.74
C ALA A 208 20.78 11.44 20.82
N GLN A 209 21.50 10.37 20.47
CA GLN A 209 22.40 9.70 21.41
C GLN A 209 23.56 9.00 20.68
N GLU A 210 24.69 8.93 21.40
CA GLU A 210 26.08 8.78 20.96
C GLU A 210 26.50 7.42 20.38
N SER A 211 27.68 7.48 19.75
CA SER A 211 28.40 6.49 18.95
C SER A 211 29.04 5.33 19.72
N PHE A 212 29.03 4.14 19.10
CA PHE A 212 30.07 3.12 19.22
C PHE A 212 30.36 2.53 17.83
N GLU A 213 31.63 2.18 17.57
CA GLU A 213 32.12 1.88 16.22
C GLU A 213 31.47 0.62 15.59
N PRO A 214 30.95 0.73 14.35
CA PRO A 214 30.29 -0.36 13.65
C PRO A 214 31.26 -1.24 12.86
N LEU A 215 30.85 -2.49 12.60
CA LEU A 215 31.37 -3.26 11.47
C LEU A 215 31.09 -2.47 10.17
N PRO A 216 32.05 -2.41 9.23
CA PRO A 216 31.96 -1.51 8.09
C PRO A 216 30.67 -1.73 7.31
N ALA A 217 29.86 -0.68 7.24
CA ALA A 217 28.77 -0.62 6.28
C ALA A 217 29.39 -0.64 4.88
N ALA A 218 28.80 -1.42 3.97
CA ALA A 218 29.14 -1.36 2.55
C ALA A 218 29.12 0.10 2.09
N ALA A 219 30.30 0.65 1.84
CA ALA A 219 30.46 1.98 1.28
C ALA A 219 30.64 1.79 -0.24
N PRO A 220 29.81 2.45 -1.07
CA PRO A 220 29.97 2.35 -2.51
C PRO A 220 31.31 2.99 -2.91
N LEU A 221 32.06 2.31 -3.77
CA LEU A 221 33.36 2.79 -4.25
C LEU A 221 33.19 3.94 -5.24
N ALA A 222 34.14 4.86 -5.27
CA ALA A 222 34.25 5.87 -6.30
C ALA A 222 34.63 5.23 -7.65
N ARG A 223 34.35 5.93 -8.75
CA ARG A 223 34.53 5.42 -10.12
C ARG A 223 35.94 4.91 -10.42
N PHE A 224 36.96 5.66 -10.00
CA PHE A 224 38.36 5.26 -10.18
C PHE A 224 38.67 4.01 -9.33
N GLU A 225 38.18 3.96 -8.09
CA GLU A 225 38.34 2.82 -7.19
C GLU A 225 37.65 1.55 -7.72
N LEU A 226 36.52 1.67 -8.43
CA LEU A 226 35.89 0.54 -9.11
C LEU A 226 36.76 0.02 -10.26
N ARG A 227 37.32 0.90 -11.10
CA ARG A 227 38.21 0.49 -12.19
C ARG A 227 39.48 -0.16 -11.65
N ASP A 228 40.05 0.41 -10.60
CA ASP A 228 41.25 -0.12 -9.95
C ASP A 228 40.98 -1.46 -9.25
N LYS A 229 39.90 -1.57 -8.47
CA LYS A 229 39.52 -2.81 -7.75
C LYS A 229 39.24 -3.98 -8.71
N PHE A 230 38.68 -3.68 -9.88
CA PHE A 230 38.26 -4.67 -10.85
C PHE A 230 39.19 -4.77 -12.07
N GLU A 231 40.32 -4.07 -12.08
CA GLU A 231 41.31 -4.04 -13.17
C GLU A 231 40.66 -3.78 -14.55
N LEU A 232 39.69 -2.88 -14.59
CA LEU A 232 38.97 -2.57 -15.83
C LEU A 232 39.90 -1.81 -16.80
N PRO A 233 39.91 -2.16 -18.11
CA PRO A 233 40.77 -1.48 -19.08
C PRO A 233 40.49 0.04 -19.12
N PRO A 234 41.50 0.86 -19.47
CA PRO A 234 41.32 2.30 -19.65
C PRO A 234 40.23 2.54 -20.70
N SER A 235 39.47 3.62 -20.56
CA SER A 235 38.34 3.91 -21.46
C SER A 235 38.91 4.10 -22.86
N GLY A 236 38.74 3.09 -23.71
CA GLY A 236 38.89 3.25 -25.15
C GLY A 236 37.81 4.19 -25.66
N GLU A 237 38.00 4.73 -26.86
CA GLU A 237 36.90 5.38 -27.57
C GLU A 237 35.66 4.51 -27.45
N PRO A 238 34.49 5.07 -27.06
CA PRO A 238 33.26 4.29 -26.98
C PRO A 238 33.13 3.50 -28.27
N LEU A 239 32.89 2.18 -28.19
CA LEU A 239 32.54 1.36 -29.34
C LEU A 239 31.57 2.19 -30.16
N ARG A 240 32.03 2.64 -31.35
CA ARG A 240 31.33 3.67 -32.12
C ARG A 240 29.85 3.33 -32.05
N PRO A 241 28.97 4.25 -31.60
CA PRO A 241 27.55 3.96 -31.56
C PRO A 241 27.24 3.37 -32.92
N PHE A 242 26.74 2.13 -32.94
CA PHE A 242 26.43 1.41 -34.17
C PHE A 242 25.42 2.31 -34.87
N SER A 243 25.93 3.20 -35.72
CA SER A 243 25.14 4.05 -36.58
C SER A 243 24.66 3.02 -37.57
N PRO A 244 23.39 2.57 -37.50
CA PRO A 244 22.93 1.67 -38.52
C PRO A 244 23.24 2.41 -39.82
N PRO A 245 23.96 1.79 -40.77
CA PRO A 245 24.17 2.47 -42.03
C PRO A 245 22.76 2.86 -42.50
N LEU A 246 22.64 4.09 -43.00
CA LEU A 246 21.43 4.62 -43.64
C LEU A 246 21.16 3.83 -44.93
N VAL A 247 21.19 2.51 -44.86
CA VAL A 247 20.70 1.63 -45.88
C VAL A 247 19.20 1.71 -45.71
N ARG A 248 18.56 2.36 -46.68
CA ARG A 248 17.17 2.05 -47.02
C ARG A 248 17.14 0.58 -47.44
N VAL A 249 17.16 -0.34 -46.48
CA VAL A 249 16.79 -1.72 -46.73
C VAL A 249 15.28 -1.74 -46.75
N SER A 250 14.71 -1.84 -47.95
CA SER A 250 13.34 -2.27 -48.13
C SER A 250 13.24 -3.74 -47.69
N GLY A 251 13.10 -3.96 -46.39
CA GLY A 251 13.05 -5.30 -45.80
C GLY A 251 13.05 -5.22 -44.28
N SER A 252 12.02 -5.80 -43.66
CA SER A 252 11.82 -5.78 -42.21
C SER A 252 12.85 -6.65 -41.48
N LEU A 253 14.05 -6.12 -41.21
CA LEU A 253 14.91 -6.70 -40.16
C LEU A 253 14.31 -6.33 -38.80
N ARG A 254 13.58 -7.26 -38.18
CA ARG A 254 13.20 -7.18 -36.77
C ARG A 254 14.46 -7.36 -35.94
N VAL A 255 14.87 -6.34 -35.19
CA VAL A 255 15.88 -6.49 -34.13
C VAL A 255 15.18 -7.14 -32.94
N GLU A 256 15.52 -8.39 -32.64
CA GLU A 256 15.02 -9.09 -31.45
C GLU A 256 15.92 -8.78 -30.24
N PRO A 257 15.39 -8.22 -29.14
CA PRO A 257 16.18 -7.95 -27.94
C PRO A 257 16.60 -9.27 -27.29
N ARG A 258 17.91 -9.46 -27.05
CA ARG A 258 18.47 -10.59 -26.30
C ARG A 258 18.70 -10.20 -24.84
N VAL A 259 18.55 -11.17 -23.93
CA VAL A 259 18.76 -11.00 -22.49
C VAL A 259 19.82 -11.98 -22.03
N LEU A 260 20.85 -11.49 -21.32
CA LEU A 260 21.79 -12.32 -20.57
C LEU A 260 21.31 -12.40 -19.12
N CYS A 261 21.16 -13.60 -18.57
CA CYS A 261 20.61 -13.83 -17.24
C CYS A 261 21.62 -14.57 -16.38
N TYR A 262 21.95 -13.99 -15.22
CA TYR A 262 22.75 -14.62 -14.17
C TYR A 262 21.81 -15.06 -13.03
N ASN A 263 21.85 -16.33 -12.68
CA ASN A 263 21.05 -16.93 -11.62
C ASN A 263 21.82 -18.06 -10.96
N ILE A 264 22.07 -17.94 -9.66
CA ILE A 264 22.75 -18.95 -8.84
C ILE A 264 22.08 -20.34 -8.90
N ALA A 265 20.80 -20.41 -9.28
CA ALA A 265 20.11 -21.68 -9.50
C ALA A 265 20.50 -22.42 -10.79
N HIS A 266 21.16 -21.75 -11.75
CA HIS A 266 21.67 -22.38 -12.97
C HIS A 266 23.02 -23.06 -12.71
N SER A 267 23.98 -22.32 -12.14
CA SER A 267 25.31 -22.80 -11.78
C SER A 267 25.90 -21.95 -10.65
N GLY A 268 26.79 -22.55 -9.85
CA GLY A 268 27.63 -21.81 -8.90
C GLY A 268 28.62 -20.84 -9.56
N ASP A 269 28.85 -21.00 -10.87
CA ASP A 269 29.63 -20.06 -11.67
C ASP A 269 28.91 -18.74 -11.95
N GLU A 270 27.58 -18.70 -11.76
CA GLU A 270 26.77 -17.48 -11.89
C GLU A 270 26.58 -16.75 -10.54
N ASP A 271 27.43 -17.03 -9.54
CA ASP A 271 27.41 -16.31 -8.27
C ASP A 271 27.87 -14.86 -8.45
N LEU A 272 26.91 -13.94 -8.34
CA LEU A 272 27.13 -12.49 -8.45
C LEU A 272 28.06 -11.92 -7.37
N LEU A 273 28.44 -12.68 -6.33
CA LEU A 273 29.45 -12.27 -5.35
C LEU A 273 30.88 -12.67 -5.74
N ARG A 274 31.07 -13.48 -6.80
CA ARG A 274 32.39 -13.80 -7.32
C ARG A 274 32.98 -12.62 -8.07
N THR A 275 34.25 -12.34 -7.80
CA THR A 275 34.96 -11.20 -8.40
C THR A 275 35.01 -11.30 -9.92
N GLU A 276 35.21 -12.50 -10.48
CA GLU A 276 35.27 -12.72 -11.93
C GLU A 276 33.95 -12.34 -12.62
N VAL A 277 32.83 -12.77 -12.05
CA VAL A 277 31.48 -12.47 -12.55
C VAL A 277 31.18 -10.98 -12.45
N GLN A 278 31.53 -10.35 -11.32
CA GLN A 278 31.38 -8.90 -11.16
C GLN A 278 32.23 -8.12 -12.18
N ARG A 279 33.49 -8.52 -12.40
CA ARG A 279 34.38 -7.93 -13.41
C ARG A 279 33.78 -8.02 -14.81
N GLU A 280 33.29 -9.19 -15.20
CA GLU A 280 32.63 -9.41 -16.50
C GLU A 280 31.40 -8.51 -16.67
N ILE A 281 30.49 -8.48 -15.68
CA ILE A 281 29.28 -7.66 -15.74
C ILE A 281 29.62 -6.18 -15.83
N PHE A 282 30.57 -5.70 -15.02
CA PHE A 282 30.99 -4.31 -15.05
C PHE A 282 31.63 -3.94 -16.38
N PHE A 283 32.47 -4.81 -16.94
CA PHE A 283 33.05 -4.62 -18.27
C PHE A 283 31.96 -4.50 -19.34
N LEU A 284 31.05 -5.47 -19.42
CA LEU A 284 30.00 -5.48 -20.46
C LEU A 284 29.06 -4.27 -20.38
N LEU A 285 28.73 -3.81 -19.17
CA LEU A 285 27.91 -2.61 -18.99
C LEU A 285 28.67 -1.34 -19.38
N SER A 286 29.94 -1.23 -18.99
CA SER A 286 30.78 -0.05 -19.28
C SER A 286 31.08 0.11 -20.77
N GLU A 287 31.22 -1.00 -21.50
CA GLU A 287 31.44 -1.01 -22.94
C GLU A 287 30.15 -0.82 -23.76
N GLY A 288 29.00 -0.61 -23.11
CA GLY A 288 27.72 -0.36 -23.79
C GLY A 288 27.14 -1.59 -24.50
N ALA A 289 27.53 -2.81 -24.12
CA ALA A 289 27.00 -4.05 -24.70
C ALA A 289 25.51 -4.25 -24.38
N PHE A 290 25.00 -3.58 -23.35
CA PHE A 290 23.60 -3.65 -22.93
C PHE A 290 22.93 -2.28 -22.98
N LYS A 291 21.59 -2.28 -23.09
CA LYS A 291 20.74 -1.07 -22.93
C LYS A 291 20.29 -0.85 -21.48
N GLY A 292 20.51 -1.81 -20.61
CA GLY A 292 20.07 -1.77 -19.22
C GLY A 292 20.11 -3.13 -18.54
N PHE A 293 19.79 -3.15 -17.25
CA PHE A 293 19.74 -4.37 -16.44
C PHE A 293 18.52 -4.43 -15.51
N SER A 294 18.19 -5.63 -15.05
CA SER A 294 17.22 -5.83 -13.97
C SER A 294 17.82 -6.74 -12.91
N ALA A 295 17.63 -6.42 -11.63
CA ALA A 295 18.18 -7.19 -10.52
C ALA A 295 17.11 -7.46 -9.44
N GLY A 296 16.96 -8.73 -9.07
CA GLY A 296 16.20 -9.19 -7.90
C GLY A 296 17.15 -9.82 -6.88
N PRO A 297 17.96 -9.02 -6.16
CA PRO A 297 18.98 -9.55 -5.24
C PRO A 297 18.34 -10.40 -4.14
N VAL A 298 19.05 -11.48 -3.78
CA VAL A 298 18.61 -12.44 -2.76
C VAL A 298 18.29 -11.71 -1.45
N CYS A 299 17.03 -11.79 -1.01
CA CYS A 299 16.52 -11.05 0.15
C CYS A 299 16.55 -11.84 1.47
N SER A 300 17.30 -12.94 1.52
CA SER A 300 17.26 -13.93 2.62
C SER A 300 17.58 -13.34 4.00
N SER A 301 18.55 -12.41 4.10
CA SER A 301 18.90 -11.73 5.35
C SER A 301 18.28 -10.34 5.51
N PHE A 302 17.66 -9.79 4.46
CA PHE A 302 17.00 -8.47 4.48
C PHE A 302 15.51 -8.54 4.78
N SER A 303 14.91 -9.73 4.78
CA SER A 303 13.50 -9.90 5.10
C SER A 303 13.16 -9.38 6.50
N ALA A 304 12.18 -8.48 6.58
CA ALA A 304 11.62 -8.01 7.84
C ALA A 304 10.76 -9.06 8.57
N ALA A 305 10.54 -10.23 7.93
CA ALA A 305 9.75 -11.33 8.50
C ALA A 305 10.60 -12.33 9.32
N ILE A 306 11.92 -12.15 9.39
CA ILE A 306 12.81 -13.03 10.18
C ILE A 306 12.53 -12.79 11.67
N VAL A 307 12.26 -13.87 12.41
CA VAL A 307 12.02 -13.85 13.86
C VAL A 307 12.94 -14.88 14.52
N PRO A 308 13.78 -14.49 15.51
CA PRO A 308 14.03 -13.12 15.96
C PRO A 308 14.70 -12.26 14.89
N SER A 309 14.48 -10.94 14.92
CA SER A 309 15.00 -10.03 13.88
C SER A 309 16.53 -10.01 13.87
N TRP A 310 17.14 -10.16 12.68
CA TRP A 310 18.60 -10.13 12.52
C TRP A 310 19.18 -8.74 12.29
N ARG A 311 18.31 -7.78 11.98
CA ARG A 311 18.64 -6.36 11.75
C ARG A 311 17.66 -5.52 12.55
N THR A 312 18.09 -4.39 13.05
CA THR A 312 17.26 -3.42 13.77
C THR A 312 17.42 -2.04 13.15
N SER A 313 16.60 -1.06 13.57
CA SER A 313 16.79 0.32 13.10
C SER A 313 18.16 0.87 13.52
N GLU A 314 18.66 0.42 14.67
CA GLU A 314 19.98 0.73 15.20
C GLU A 314 21.10 -0.02 14.46
N PHE A 315 20.89 -1.31 14.14
CA PHE A 315 21.84 -2.16 13.43
C PHE A 315 21.27 -2.64 12.08
N PRO A 316 21.06 -1.74 11.10
CA PRO A 316 20.48 -2.13 9.82
C PRO A 316 21.41 -3.06 9.05
N GLY A 317 22.73 -2.94 9.23
CA GLY A 317 23.76 -3.79 8.63
C GLY A 317 23.88 -5.19 9.25
N GLY A 318 23.21 -5.46 10.38
CA GLY A 318 23.32 -6.71 11.13
C GLY A 318 23.51 -6.48 12.62
N ALA A 319 22.71 -7.15 13.45
CA ALA A 319 22.83 -7.03 14.89
C ALA A 319 24.16 -7.65 15.41
N PRO A 320 24.77 -7.10 16.47
CA PRO A 320 26.04 -7.61 17.00
C PRO A 320 25.92 -9.00 17.62
N TRP A 321 24.74 -9.37 18.13
CA TRP A 321 24.46 -10.67 18.77
C TRP A 321 24.10 -11.80 17.78
N LEU A 322 24.37 -11.65 16.49
CA LEU A 322 24.11 -12.69 15.50
C LEU A 322 25.04 -13.89 15.66
N LYS A 323 24.48 -15.10 15.54
CA LYS A 323 25.26 -16.34 15.44
C LYS A 323 26.17 -16.31 14.19
N PRO A 324 27.29 -17.04 14.16
CA PRO A 324 28.22 -17.03 13.01
C PRO A 324 27.56 -17.28 11.66
N THR A 325 26.64 -18.25 11.59
CA THR A 325 25.89 -18.57 10.35
C THR A 325 24.93 -17.46 9.92
N GLN A 326 24.35 -16.72 10.87
CA GLN A 326 23.46 -15.59 10.60
C GLN A 326 24.28 -14.37 10.15
N ARG A 327 25.42 -14.14 10.81
CA ARG A 327 26.39 -13.09 10.48
C ARG A 327 26.90 -13.25 9.05
N SER A 328 27.31 -14.45 8.66
CA SER A 328 27.73 -14.74 7.28
C SER A 328 26.65 -14.41 6.25
N LYS A 329 25.39 -14.83 6.47
CA LYS A 329 24.26 -14.49 5.58
C LYS A 329 23.96 -12.99 5.51
N VAL A 330 24.15 -12.29 6.62
CA VAL A 330 24.00 -10.83 6.69
C VAL A 330 25.12 -10.14 5.90
N GLN A 331 26.37 -10.60 6.04
CA GLN A 331 27.52 -10.11 5.28
C GLN A 331 27.35 -10.33 3.78
N SER A 332 26.96 -11.53 3.34
CA SER A 332 26.66 -11.79 1.93
C SER A 332 25.53 -10.90 1.39
N GLY A 333 24.50 -10.64 2.21
CA GLY A 333 23.44 -9.69 1.85
C GLY A 333 23.96 -8.26 1.67
N ASN A 334 24.84 -7.80 2.57
CA ASN A 334 25.44 -6.47 2.47
C ASN A 334 26.34 -6.34 1.24
N ALA A 335 27.16 -7.36 0.95
CA ALA A 335 28.01 -7.40 -0.24
C ALA A 335 27.18 -7.40 -1.53
N MET A 336 26.06 -8.14 -1.57
CA MET A 336 25.14 -8.12 -2.70
C MET A 336 24.53 -6.73 -2.93
N LEU A 337 24.17 -6.03 -1.84
CA LEU A 337 23.69 -4.66 -1.95
C LEU A 337 24.78 -3.73 -2.49
N GLU A 338 26.01 -3.84 -2.01
CA GLU A 338 27.14 -3.05 -2.51
C GLU A 338 27.31 -3.23 -4.03
N PHE A 339 27.32 -4.48 -4.49
CA PHE A 339 27.41 -4.82 -5.90
C PHE A 339 26.27 -4.16 -6.71
N VAL A 340 25.02 -4.31 -6.26
CA VAL A 340 23.85 -3.72 -6.92
C VAL A 340 23.91 -2.19 -6.96
N VAL A 341 24.36 -1.55 -5.89
CA VAL A 341 24.53 -0.09 -5.84
C VAL A 341 25.61 0.37 -6.82
N ASN A 342 26.71 -0.36 -6.95
CA ASN A 342 27.75 -0.07 -7.93
C ASN A 342 27.25 -0.24 -9.38
N LEU A 343 26.39 -1.23 -9.66
CA LEU A 343 25.73 -1.36 -10.97
C LEU A 343 24.85 -0.14 -11.31
N ILE A 344 24.11 0.37 -10.33
CA ILE A 344 23.28 1.58 -10.52
C ILE A 344 24.16 2.78 -10.88
N ARG A 345 25.32 2.97 -10.22
CA ARG A 345 26.23 4.07 -10.52
C ARG A 345 26.73 4.01 -11.98
N ILE A 346 27.16 2.84 -12.43
CA ILE A 346 27.60 2.64 -13.82
C ILE A 346 26.45 2.92 -14.79
N ALA A 347 25.23 2.50 -14.45
CA ALA A 347 24.08 2.76 -15.29
C ALA A 347 23.71 4.24 -15.38
N GLU A 348 23.78 5.00 -14.29
CA GLU A 348 23.58 6.45 -14.31
C GLU A 348 24.66 7.17 -15.11
N GLU A 349 25.92 6.74 -15.01
CA GLU A 349 27.05 7.32 -15.77
C GLU A 349 27.02 6.99 -17.27
N SER A 350 26.48 5.82 -17.63
CA SER A 350 26.50 5.28 -19.01
C SER A 350 25.13 5.35 -19.71
N ASP A 351 24.18 6.10 -19.14
CA ASP A 351 22.80 6.25 -19.63
C ASP A 351 22.08 4.89 -19.88
N LEU A 352 22.28 3.93 -18.97
CA LEU A 352 21.66 2.61 -19.00
C LEU A 352 20.38 2.59 -18.16
N LEU A 353 19.39 1.82 -18.62
CA LEU A 353 18.15 1.60 -17.87
C LEU A 353 18.39 0.60 -16.73
N TYR A 354 17.75 0.80 -15.58
CA TYR A 354 17.81 -0.19 -14.50
C TYR A 354 16.46 -0.43 -13.79
N LEU A 355 16.28 -1.67 -13.32
CA LEU A 355 15.17 -2.09 -12.46
C LEU A 355 15.70 -2.96 -11.32
N VAL A 356 15.80 -2.41 -10.11
CA VAL A 356 16.27 -3.14 -8.92
C VAL A 356 15.12 -3.36 -7.95
N GLU A 357 14.78 -4.61 -7.67
CA GLU A 357 13.60 -4.95 -6.86
C GLU A 357 13.92 -5.56 -5.50
N ASN A 358 13.08 -5.24 -4.53
CA ASN A 358 13.03 -5.91 -3.23
C ASN A 358 11.68 -5.66 -2.55
N PRO A 359 11.23 -6.52 -1.60
CA PRO A 359 10.03 -6.25 -0.82
C PRO A 359 10.01 -4.86 -0.19
N LEU A 360 8.86 -4.19 -0.17
CA LEU A 360 8.73 -2.77 0.20
C LEU A 360 9.29 -2.43 1.59
N ASN A 361 9.09 -3.34 2.55
CA ASN A 361 9.49 -3.16 3.94
C ASN A 361 10.83 -3.84 4.28
N SER A 362 11.56 -4.29 3.25
CA SER A 362 12.85 -4.97 3.41
C SER A 362 13.88 -4.07 4.09
N TRP A 363 14.75 -4.67 4.91
CA TRP A 363 15.94 -4.00 5.44
C TRP A 363 16.91 -3.58 4.34
N PHE A 364 16.78 -4.15 3.13
CA PHE A 364 17.53 -3.75 1.94
C PHE A 364 17.42 -2.24 1.70
N TRP A 365 16.22 -1.66 1.85
CA TRP A 365 15.97 -0.23 1.62
C TRP A 365 16.37 0.69 2.78
N LYS A 366 16.79 0.12 3.91
CA LYS A 366 17.15 0.86 5.12
C LYS A 366 18.67 0.97 5.33
N GLN A 367 19.46 0.47 4.38
CA GLN A 367 20.91 0.53 4.44
C GLN A 367 21.44 1.92 4.06
N LYS A 368 22.55 2.32 4.67
CA LYS A 368 23.24 3.58 4.38
C LYS A 368 23.75 3.69 2.93
N ALA A 369 23.94 2.57 2.24
CA ALA A 369 24.34 2.56 0.84
C ALA A 369 23.36 3.33 -0.07
N TRP A 370 22.12 3.55 0.37
CA TRP A 370 21.13 4.35 -0.35
C TRP A 370 21.20 5.85 -0.09
N ASP A 371 22.09 6.32 0.78
CA ASP A 371 22.14 7.70 1.25
C ASP A 371 22.40 8.70 0.14
N HIS A 372 23.16 8.30 -0.88
CA HIS A 372 23.36 9.08 -2.10
C HIS A 372 22.04 9.48 -2.79
N TRP A 373 20.98 8.66 -2.65
CA TRP A 373 19.67 8.89 -3.25
C TRP A 373 18.59 9.36 -2.25
N LYS A 374 18.97 9.75 -1.02
CA LYS A 374 18.03 10.15 0.06
C LYS A 374 17.29 11.48 -0.19
N GLY A 375 17.79 12.35 -1.06
CA GLY A 375 17.22 13.70 -1.28
C GLY A 375 15.81 13.71 -1.90
N ASN A 376 15.41 12.66 -2.63
CA ASN A 376 14.04 12.48 -3.13
C ASN A 376 13.74 11.01 -3.48
N PRO A 377 13.56 10.11 -2.50
CA PRO A 377 13.41 8.67 -2.73
C PRO A 377 12.13 8.34 -3.52
N ALA A 378 11.12 9.21 -3.42
CA ALA A 378 9.84 9.04 -4.11
C ALA A 378 9.94 9.26 -5.62
N LYS A 379 11.00 9.89 -6.13
CA LYS A 379 11.23 10.12 -7.57
C LYS A 379 11.65 8.84 -8.30
N TRP A 380 12.42 7.97 -7.65
CA TRP A 380 13.09 6.83 -8.28
C TRP A 380 12.40 5.48 -8.04
N ASP A 381 11.35 5.45 -7.22
CA ASP A 381 10.75 4.21 -6.76
C ASP A 381 9.41 3.94 -7.49
N PHE A 382 9.30 2.78 -8.11
CA PHE A 382 8.04 2.15 -8.53
C PHE A 382 7.52 1.23 -7.43
N LEU A 383 6.37 1.56 -6.83
CA LEU A 383 5.79 0.78 -5.74
C LEU A 383 4.65 -0.09 -6.25
N VAL A 384 4.76 -1.40 -6.13
CA VAL A 384 3.75 -2.34 -6.66
C VAL A 384 3.32 -3.37 -5.61
N ASP A 385 2.03 -3.66 -5.54
CA ASP A 385 1.49 -4.83 -4.83
C ASP A 385 1.16 -5.91 -5.87
N TYR A 386 1.69 -7.12 -5.76
CA TYR A 386 1.48 -8.14 -6.79
C TYR A 386 0.00 -8.49 -7.05
N CYS A 387 -0.87 -8.30 -6.06
CA CYS A 387 -2.29 -8.60 -6.19
C CYS A 387 -2.99 -7.76 -7.27
N VAL A 388 -2.51 -6.55 -7.61
CA VAL A 388 -3.09 -5.78 -8.74
C VAL A 388 -2.86 -6.46 -10.10
N PHE A 389 -1.94 -7.44 -10.15
CA PHE A 389 -1.69 -8.29 -11.29
C PHE A 389 -2.33 -9.68 -11.18
N GLY A 390 -3.22 -9.89 -10.19
CA GLY A 390 -4.06 -11.08 -10.07
C GLY A 390 -3.51 -12.17 -9.15
N THR A 391 -2.47 -11.93 -8.35
CA THR A 391 -2.05 -12.88 -7.33
C THR A 391 -3.00 -12.88 -6.13
N ALA A 392 -3.16 -14.04 -5.49
CA ALA A 392 -3.96 -14.19 -4.27
C ALA A 392 -3.33 -13.52 -3.03
N TRP A 393 -2.08 -13.10 -3.12
CA TRP A 393 -1.35 -12.39 -2.07
C TRP A 393 -0.96 -10.98 -2.52
N LYS A 394 -0.78 -10.09 -1.54
CA LYS A 394 -0.43 -8.67 -1.79
C LYS A 394 1.02 -8.46 -2.25
N LYS A 395 1.98 -9.22 -1.69
CA LYS A 395 3.45 -9.02 -1.77
C LYS A 395 3.87 -7.59 -2.19
N PRO A 396 3.88 -6.63 -1.25
CA PRO A 396 4.35 -5.28 -1.50
C PRO A 396 5.82 -5.29 -1.92
N THR A 397 6.10 -4.76 -3.11
CA THR A 397 7.41 -4.76 -3.75
C THR A 397 7.76 -3.35 -4.19
N ARG A 398 9.02 -2.97 -4.03
CA ARG A 398 9.58 -1.72 -4.52
C ARG A 398 10.56 -2.05 -5.64
N PHE A 399 10.49 -1.32 -6.73
CA PHE A 399 11.48 -1.31 -7.79
C PHE A 399 12.14 0.07 -7.78
N ARG A 400 13.45 0.13 -7.61
CA ARG A 400 14.24 1.33 -7.88
C ARG A 400 14.59 1.38 -9.35
N SER A 401 14.29 2.48 -10.03
CA SER A 401 14.39 2.56 -11.48
C SER A 401 14.52 4.00 -11.98
N ASN A 402 15.22 4.18 -13.09
CA ASN A 402 15.25 5.41 -13.91
C ASN A 402 14.31 5.33 -15.15
N THR A 403 13.51 4.27 -15.28
CA THR A 403 12.56 4.09 -16.39
C THR A 403 11.31 4.96 -16.21
N GLN A 404 10.38 4.93 -17.18
CA GLN A 404 9.07 5.58 -17.06
C GLN A 404 8.18 5.07 -15.89
N LEU A 405 8.59 3.99 -15.20
CA LEU A 405 7.97 3.54 -13.95
C LEU A 405 8.40 4.34 -12.71
N GLN A 406 9.46 5.14 -12.80
CA GLN A 406 9.97 5.93 -11.69
C GLN A 406 8.89 6.82 -11.07
N GLY A 407 8.79 6.80 -9.74
CA GLY A 407 7.80 7.53 -8.94
C GLY A 407 6.36 7.03 -9.06
N LYS A 408 6.11 5.93 -9.77
CA LYS A 408 4.76 5.38 -9.97
C LYS A 408 4.36 4.42 -8.86
N ARG A 409 3.06 4.29 -8.63
CA ARG A 409 2.52 3.43 -7.55
C ARG A 409 1.30 2.63 -8.02
N LEU A 410 1.43 1.30 -8.01
CA LEU A 410 0.35 0.33 -8.21
C LEU A 410 0.06 -0.42 -6.91
N ARG A 411 -0.79 0.15 -6.07
CA ARG A 411 -1.08 -0.38 -4.74
C ARG A 411 -2.42 -1.10 -4.73
N CYS A 412 -2.54 -2.10 -3.87
CA CYS A 412 -3.76 -2.85 -3.64
C CYS A 412 -4.91 -1.93 -3.19
N SER A 413 -6.08 -2.05 -3.83
CA SER A 413 -7.34 -1.41 -3.45
C SER A 413 -7.93 -1.92 -2.13
N ARG A 414 -7.44 -3.05 -1.62
CA ARG A 414 -7.92 -3.76 -0.41
C ARG A 414 -9.39 -4.21 -0.49
N ASP A 415 -9.92 -4.36 -1.70
CA ASP A 415 -11.27 -4.85 -1.97
C ASP A 415 -11.39 -6.39 -1.97
N HIS A 416 -10.26 -7.09 -1.82
CA HIS A 416 -10.18 -8.55 -1.75
C HIS A 416 -9.40 -9.01 -0.52
N LYS A 417 -9.60 -10.28 -0.15
CA LYS A 417 -8.82 -10.93 0.90
C LYS A 417 -7.50 -11.42 0.32
N HIS A 418 -6.42 -11.21 1.06
CA HIS A 418 -5.12 -11.75 0.70
C HIS A 418 -4.82 -13.01 1.48
N LEU A 419 -4.22 -13.99 0.80
CA LEU A 419 -3.48 -15.05 1.49
C LEU A 419 -2.29 -14.43 2.23
N VAL A 420 -2.19 -14.75 3.52
CA VAL A 420 -1.06 -14.31 4.35
C VAL A 420 0.14 -15.18 4.00
N LEU A 421 1.23 -14.55 3.54
CA LEU A 421 2.47 -15.24 3.18
C LEU A 421 3.30 -15.60 4.42
N ARG A 422 2.73 -16.41 5.32
CA ARG A 422 3.41 -16.93 6.50
C ARG A 422 3.09 -18.40 6.68
N GLY A 423 4.12 -19.19 6.98
CA GLY A 423 3.99 -20.63 7.18
C GLY A 423 4.14 -21.42 5.87
N TRP A 424 3.57 -22.62 5.87
CA TRP A 424 3.76 -23.64 4.86
C TRP A 424 2.53 -23.78 3.98
N ASP A 425 2.74 -24.06 2.69
CA ASP A 425 1.69 -24.46 1.77
C ASP A 425 1.48 -25.98 1.85
N PRO A 426 0.35 -26.45 2.40
CA PRO A 426 0.15 -27.88 2.65
C PRO A 426 0.04 -28.71 1.36
N GLU A 427 -0.36 -28.09 0.25
CA GLU A 427 -0.56 -28.77 -1.03
C GLU A 427 0.77 -28.88 -1.80
N LEU A 428 1.50 -27.76 -1.90
CA LEU A 428 2.75 -27.69 -2.68
C LEU A 428 4.00 -28.08 -1.86
N LYS A 429 3.84 -28.32 -0.55
CA LYS A 429 4.95 -28.61 0.39
C LYS A 429 6.11 -27.61 0.32
N ILE A 430 5.83 -26.35 0.02
CA ILE A 430 6.79 -25.24 0.02
C ILE A 430 6.35 -24.15 0.99
N SER A 431 7.26 -23.28 1.42
CA SER A 431 6.85 -22.10 2.18
C SER A 431 5.95 -21.20 1.34
N LEU A 432 4.96 -20.55 1.98
CA LEU A 432 4.08 -19.61 1.28
C LEU A 432 4.84 -18.42 0.69
N THR A 433 5.99 -18.07 1.26
CA THR A 433 6.93 -17.09 0.69
C THR A 433 7.60 -17.60 -0.59
N LYS A 434 7.99 -18.87 -0.66
CA LYS A 434 8.50 -19.52 -1.89
C LYS A 434 7.41 -19.59 -2.96
N ARG A 435 6.16 -19.90 -2.59
CA ARG A 435 5.02 -19.86 -3.52
C ARG A 435 4.83 -18.47 -4.14
N ALA A 436 5.13 -17.42 -3.39
CA ALA A 436 5.05 -16.03 -3.83
C ALA A 436 6.34 -15.48 -4.45
N GLU A 437 7.35 -16.33 -4.71
CA GLU A 437 8.60 -15.94 -5.35
C GLU A 437 8.39 -15.46 -6.79
N PRO A 438 7.67 -16.19 -7.68
CA PRO A 438 7.56 -15.80 -9.08
C PRO A 438 6.88 -14.45 -9.28
N TYR A 439 7.40 -13.67 -10.21
CA TYR A 439 6.75 -12.44 -10.65
C TYR A 439 5.41 -12.76 -11.35
N PRO A 440 4.34 -12.01 -11.09
CA PRO A 440 3.09 -12.16 -11.84
C PRO A 440 3.35 -11.94 -13.33
N ARG A 441 2.89 -12.83 -14.20
CA ARG A 441 3.13 -12.73 -15.66
C ARG A 441 2.82 -11.35 -16.24
N ARG A 442 1.73 -10.71 -15.77
CA ARG A 442 1.33 -9.36 -16.22
C ARG A 442 2.27 -8.26 -15.72
N LEU A 443 2.88 -8.43 -14.56
CA LEU A 443 3.96 -7.55 -14.09
C LEU A 443 5.18 -7.71 -15.01
N CYS A 444 5.56 -8.94 -15.40
CA CYS A 444 6.65 -9.15 -16.35
C CYS A 444 6.38 -8.48 -17.71
N VAL A 445 5.14 -8.59 -18.21
CA VAL A 445 4.73 -7.89 -19.45
C VAL A 445 4.86 -6.37 -19.30
N LEU A 446 4.45 -5.81 -18.16
CA LEU A 446 4.62 -4.38 -17.88
C LEU A 446 6.09 -3.97 -17.88
N LEU A 447 6.93 -4.67 -17.11
CA LEU A 447 8.35 -4.35 -16.97
C LEU A 447 9.10 -4.48 -18.31
N SER A 448 8.83 -5.53 -19.08
CA SER A 448 9.43 -5.73 -20.40
C SER A 448 9.00 -4.68 -21.42
N GLN A 449 7.72 -4.31 -21.45
CA GLN A 449 7.23 -3.23 -22.33
C GLN A 449 7.88 -1.89 -22.00
N VAL A 450 8.08 -1.61 -20.72
CA VAL A 450 8.74 -0.39 -20.25
C VAL A 450 10.18 -0.32 -20.73
N ILE A 451 10.96 -1.37 -20.50
CA ILE A 451 12.35 -1.42 -20.95
C ILE A 451 12.42 -1.33 -22.47
N ALA A 452 11.57 -2.06 -23.20
CA ALA A 452 11.58 -2.04 -24.66
C ALA A 452 11.22 -0.66 -25.25
N GLN A 453 10.34 0.10 -24.59
CA GLN A 453 9.99 1.45 -24.99
C GLN A 453 11.11 2.43 -24.67
N ASP A 454 11.61 2.43 -23.44
CA ASP A 454 12.64 3.36 -22.99
C ASP A 454 13.98 3.10 -23.69
N ALA A 455 14.27 1.84 -24.06
CA ALA A 455 15.43 1.47 -24.87
C ALA A 455 15.28 1.77 -26.37
N GLY A 456 14.11 2.27 -26.80
CA GLY A 456 13.84 2.63 -28.19
C GLY A 456 13.59 1.45 -29.15
N PHE A 457 13.39 0.24 -28.65
CA PHE A 457 13.07 -0.94 -29.48
C PHE A 457 11.65 -0.89 -30.06
N VAL A 458 10.74 -0.10 -29.45
CA VAL A 458 9.37 0.08 -29.93
C VAL A 458 9.12 1.52 -30.33
N ARG A 459 8.96 1.80 -31.64
CA ARG A 459 8.68 3.13 -32.18
C ARG A 459 7.19 3.50 -32.07
N GLY A 460 6.87 4.80 -31.97
CA GLY A 460 5.49 5.31 -32.01
C GLY A 460 4.65 5.09 -30.74
N CYS A 461 5.30 4.91 -29.58
CA CYS A 461 4.60 4.58 -28.34
C CYS A 461 4.11 5.79 -27.56
N ARG A 462 2.89 5.67 -27.01
CA ARG A 462 2.32 6.55 -25.98
C ARG A 462 3.00 6.28 -24.62
N LYS A 463 3.14 7.30 -23.76
CA LYS A 463 3.62 7.12 -22.36
C LYS A 463 2.82 6.01 -21.67
N LEU A 464 3.50 5.15 -20.91
CA LEU A 464 2.90 4.02 -20.21
C LEU A 464 1.78 4.47 -19.26
N ASP A 465 0.57 4.02 -19.55
CA ASP A 465 -0.59 4.21 -18.69
C ASP A 465 -0.74 3.03 -17.75
N ILE A 466 -0.16 3.21 -16.57
CA ILE A 466 -0.13 2.24 -15.48
C ILE A 466 -1.54 1.82 -15.02
N VAL A 467 -2.54 2.70 -15.18
CA VAL A 467 -3.93 2.44 -14.82
C VAL A 467 -4.58 1.47 -15.80
N ARG A 468 -4.14 1.42 -17.08
CA ARG A 468 -4.58 0.38 -18.04
C ARG A 468 -4.08 -1.02 -17.69
N CYS A 469 -2.93 -1.12 -17.03
CA CYS A 469 -2.32 -2.40 -16.68
C CYS A 469 -2.86 -2.99 -15.37
N ALA A 470 -3.40 -2.14 -14.47
CA ALA A 470 -4.07 -2.57 -13.25
C ALA A 470 -5.53 -2.96 -13.54
N LYS A 471 -5.96 -4.11 -13.02
CA LYS A 471 -7.34 -4.65 -13.17
C LYS A 471 -8.37 -3.89 -12.32
N CYS A 472 -8.26 -2.57 -12.22
CA CYS A 472 -9.17 -1.72 -11.46
C CYS A 472 -10.41 -1.36 -12.31
N SER A 473 -11.25 -2.35 -12.59
CA SER A 473 -12.42 -2.22 -13.47
C SER A 473 -13.70 -1.73 -12.77
N GLY A 474 -13.59 -0.87 -11.75
CA GLY A 474 -14.73 -0.42 -10.94
C GLY A 474 -15.04 1.06 -11.10
N ALA A 475 -16.17 1.41 -11.73
CA ALA A 475 -16.74 2.75 -11.88
C ALA A 475 -17.23 3.42 -10.56
N ARG A 476 -16.69 3.01 -9.40
CA ARG A 476 -16.96 3.59 -8.08
C ARG A 476 -15.75 3.49 -7.17
N PHE A 477 -15.01 4.58 -7.07
CA PHE A 477 -14.01 4.76 -6.03
C PHE A 477 -14.59 5.68 -4.95
N GLY A 478 -14.95 5.10 -3.80
CA GLY A 478 -15.51 5.82 -2.65
C GLY A 478 -16.50 5.02 -1.80
N GLU A 479 -17.05 3.92 -2.31
CA GLU A 479 -18.04 3.12 -1.57
C GLU A 479 -17.76 1.64 -1.78
N ALA A 480 -17.48 0.93 -0.68
CA ALA A 480 -17.34 -0.52 -0.71
C ALA A 480 -18.62 -1.18 -1.25
N SER A 481 -18.50 -2.20 -2.10
CA SER A 481 -19.65 -3.00 -2.59
C SER A 481 -20.42 -3.67 -1.45
N ASN A 482 -19.73 -3.94 -0.33
CA ASN A 482 -20.30 -4.21 0.97
C ASN A 482 -19.74 -3.16 1.92
N PRO A 483 -20.47 -2.05 2.20
CA PRO A 483 -20.13 -1.27 3.38
C PRO A 483 -20.22 -2.24 4.54
N GLY A 484 -19.10 -2.47 5.23
CA GLY A 484 -19.17 -3.09 6.54
C GLY A 484 -20.26 -2.37 7.34
N PRO A 485 -21.05 -3.09 8.16
CA PRO A 485 -22.18 -2.49 8.88
C PRO A 485 -21.74 -1.16 9.45
N ALA A 486 -22.55 -0.12 9.20
CA ALA A 486 -22.27 1.24 9.64
C ALA A 486 -21.74 1.14 11.07
N ARG A 487 -20.56 1.72 11.35
CA ARG A 487 -20.12 1.89 12.73
C ARG A 487 -21.30 2.55 13.43
N ARG A 488 -22.00 1.79 14.28
CA ARG A 488 -23.03 2.37 15.13
C ARG A 488 -22.36 3.58 15.78
N ARG A 489 -23.07 4.71 15.82
CA ARG A 489 -22.74 5.75 16.82
C ARG A 489 -22.41 4.98 18.08
N ALA A 490 -21.25 5.26 18.69
CA ALA A 490 -20.87 4.63 19.94
C ALA A 490 -22.11 4.71 20.83
N GLU A 491 -22.77 3.56 21.06
CA GLU A 491 -23.71 3.44 22.15
C GLU A 491 -22.93 3.91 23.38
N PRO A 492 -23.57 4.61 24.34
CA PRO A 492 -22.93 4.94 25.60
C PRO A 492 -22.22 3.67 26.06
N ARG A 493 -20.88 3.72 26.12
CA ARG A 493 -20.08 2.53 26.43
C ARG A 493 -20.66 2.01 27.73
N ALA A 494 -21.03 0.73 27.76
CA ALA A 494 -21.50 0.10 28.98
C ALA A 494 -20.54 0.51 30.10
N ASN A 495 -21.10 0.88 31.26
CA ASN A 495 -20.32 1.31 32.41
C ASN A 495 -19.58 0.09 32.98
N VAL A 496 -18.52 -0.30 32.28
CA VAL A 496 -17.66 -1.43 32.60
C VAL A 496 -16.40 -0.84 33.18
N ILE A 497 -16.04 -1.29 34.37
CA ILE A 497 -14.77 -0.96 35.00
C ILE A 497 -13.69 -1.61 34.13
N LEU A 498 -12.97 -0.80 33.34
CA LEU A 498 -11.96 -1.30 32.40
C LEU A 498 -10.86 -2.13 33.09
N ALA A 499 -10.61 -1.87 34.37
CA ALA A 499 -9.69 -2.65 35.19
C ALA A 499 -10.15 -4.10 35.42
N GLU A 500 -11.44 -4.38 35.30
CA GLU A 500 -12.05 -5.70 35.53
C GLU A 500 -12.26 -6.48 34.23
N VAL A 501 -11.99 -5.87 33.07
CA VAL A 501 -12.15 -6.53 31.76
C VAL A 501 -11.03 -7.56 31.57
N PRO A 502 -11.35 -8.86 31.45
CA PRO A 502 -10.34 -9.87 31.23
C PRO A 502 -9.66 -9.68 29.87
N LEU A 503 -8.35 -9.38 29.87
CA LEU A 503 -7.54 -9.20 28.65
C LEU A 503 -7.20 -10.54 27.93
N VAL A 504 -7.93 -11.61 28.24
CA VAL A 504 -7.64 -12.98 27.80
C VAL A 504 -8.96 -13.64 27.40
N GLN A 505 -8.98 -14.30 26.25
CA GLN A 505 -10.17 -15.00 25.76
C GLN A 505 -10.62 -16.09 26.76
N PRO A 506 -11.94 -16.39 26.87
CA PRO A 506 -12.46 -17.38 27.81
C PRO A 506 -11.75 -18.75 27.75
N ALA A 507 -11.40 -19.22 26.54
CA ALA A 507 -10.68 -20.47 26.35
C ALA A 507 -9.25 -20.44 26.95
N THR A 508 -8.54 -19.32 26.81
CA THR A 508 -7.21 -19.14 27.40
C THR A 508 -7.30 -18.94 28.91
N ALA A 509 -8.36 -18.29 29.42
CA ALA A 509 -8.61 -18.17 30.85
C ALA A 509 -8.92 -19.52 31.51
N ALA A 510 -9.68 -20.39 30.83
CA ALA A 510 -9.95 -21.75 31.28
C ALA A 510 -8.66 -22.59 31.35
N LEU A 511 -7.82 -22.52 30.31
CA LEU A 511 -6.50 -23.16 30.30
C LEU A 511 -5.62 -22.65 31.44
N GLN A 512 -5.54 -21.33 31.64
CA GLN A 512 -4.78 -20.71 32.72
C GLN A 512 -5.22 -21.21 34.10
N ARG A 513 -6.53 -21.29 34.37
CA ARG A 513 -7.03 -21.85 35.63
C ARG A 513 -6.64 -23.32 35.81
N SER A 514 -6.85 -24.14 34.78
CA SER A 514 -6.52 -25.56 34.82
C SER A 514 -5.04 -25.82 35.14
N VAL A 515 -4.11 -25.13 34.46
CA VAL A 515 -2.67 -25.32 34.71
C VAL A 515 -2.23 -24.79 36.08
N TRP A 516 -2.89 -23.75 36.58
CA TRP A 516 -2.63 -23.20 37.91
C TRP A 516 -3.10 -24.14 39.02
N ASP A 517 -4.28 -24.72 38.86
CA ASP A 517 -4.82 -25.67 39.85
C ASP A 517 -4.03 -26.99 39.86
N GLU A 518 -3.53 -27.43 38.70
CA GLU A 518 -2.63 -28.59 38.60
C GLU A 518 -1.28 -28.30 39.28
N PHE A 519 -0.74 -27.09 39.12
CA PHE A 519 0.46 -26.65 39.82
C PHE A 519 0.26 -26.57 41.34
N ARG A 520 -0.85 -25.96 41.81
CA ARG A 520 -1.14 -25.87 43.24
C ARG A 520 -1.27 -27.23 43.89
N ARG A 521 -2.02 -28.14 43.28
CA ARG A 521 -2.14 -29.53 43.75
C ARG A 521 -0.77 -30.21 43.86
N TRP A 522 0.09 -30.05 42.86
CA TRP A 522 1.45 -30.60 42.92
C TRP A 522 2.28 -30.02 44.08
N VAL A 523 2.15 -28.71 44.37
CA VAL A 523 2.83 -28.10 45.52
C VAL A 523 2.27 -28.66 46.83
N ASP A 524 0.94 -28.64 47.00
CA ASP A 524 0.27 -29.08 48.23
C ASP A 524 0.51 -30.58 48.50
N GLU A 525 0.52 -31.43 47.48
CA GLU A 525 0.86 -32.85 47.57
C GLU A 525 2.31 -33.07 48.02
N GLY A 526 3.24 -32.20 47.60
CA GLY A 526 4.66 -32.31 47.89
C GLY A 526 5.13 -31.64 49.19
N SER A 527 4.31 -30.78 49.79
CA SER A 527 4.71 -29.96 50.96
C SER A 527 3.71 -29.96 52.12
N GLY A 528 2.60 -30.73 52.01
CA GLY A 528 1.53 -30.78 53.00
C GLY A 528 0.43 -29.77 52.72
N ASN A 529 -0.75 -29.96 53.34
CA ASN A 529 -1.87 -29.03 53.18
C ASN A 529 -1.42 -27.60 53.50
N GLU A 530 -1.63 -26.67 52.56
CA GLU A 530 -1.26 -25.24 52.58
C GLU A 530 0.09 -24.83 51.96
N GLY A 531 0.89 -25.74 51.44
CA GLY A 531 2.18 -25.39 50.80
C GLY A 531 2.09 -24.37 49.67
N SER A 532 1.02 -24.41 48.87
CA SER A 532 0.77 -23.43 47.79
C SER A 532 0.45 -22.03 48.31
N ALA A 533 -0.11 -21.90 49.52
CA ALA A 533 -0.39 -20.61 50.13
C ALA A 533 0.91 -19.91 50.59
N TYR A 534 1.81 -20.66 51.23
CA TYR A 534 3.14 -20.17 51.61
C TYR A 534 3.99 -19.82 50.38
N ALA A 535 3.95 -20.66 49.34
CA ALA A 535 4.61 -20.38 48.06
C ALA A 535 4.16 -19.03 47.47
N ILE A 536 2.86 -18.73 47.48
CA ILE A 536 2.31 -17.49 46.94
C ILE A 536 2.73 -16.26 47.78
N ALA A 537 2.92 -16.43 49.09
CA ALA A 537 3.33 -15.37 50.00
C ALA A 537 4.82 -14.98 49.84
N VAL A 538 5.66 -15.90 49.36
CA VAL A 538 7.11 -15.70 49.21
C VAL A 538 7.50 -15.80 47.72
N PRO A 539 7.66 -14.65 47.01
CA PRO A 539 7.87 -14.62 45.56
C PRO A 539 9.06 -15.46 45.06
N GLU A 540 10.16 -15.49 45.81
CA GLU A 540 11.37 -16.24 45.49
C GLU A 540 11.11 -17.75 45.53
N MET A 541 10.41 -18.21 46.57
CA MET A 541 9.99 -19.61 46.72
C MET A 541 9.02 -20.02 45.62
N LEU A 542 8.08 -19.14 45.24
CA LEU A 542 7.18 -19.40 44.12
C LEU A 542 7.95 -19.63 42.82
N VAL A 543 8.97 -18.81 42.54
CA VAL A 543 9.78 -18.95 41.32
C VAL A 543 10.58 -20.25 41.31
N GLU A 544 11.17 -20.65 42.43
CA GLU A 544 11.85 -21.94 42.55
C GLU A 544 10.90 -23.12 42.30
N LEU A 545 9.70 -23.07 42.88
CA LEU A 545 8.66 -24.08 42.63
C LEU A 545 8.17 -24.07 41.17
N LEU A 546 8.09 -22.91 40.52
CA LEU A 546 7.78 -22.81 39.09
C LEU A 546 8.89 -23.39 38.21
N CYS A 547 10.17 -23.22 38.59
CA CYS A 547 11.30 -23.86 37.92
C CYS A 547 11.23 -25.39 38.06
N ALA A 548 11.03 -25.88 39.27
CA ALA A 548 10.90 -27.31 39.55
C ALA A 548 9.68 -27.93 38.84
N TYR A 549 8.54 -27.24 38.84
CA TYR A 549 7.36 -27.72 38.13
C TYR A 549 7.51 -27.69 36.60
N GLY A 550 8.31 -26.76 36.06
CA GLY A 550 8.72 -26.78 34.65
C GLY A 550 9.39 -28.09 34.25
N GLN A 551 10.25 -28.63 35.12
CA GLN A 551 10.87 -29.94 34.94
C GLN A 551 9.86 -31.09 35.02
N VAL A 552 8.87 -31.00 35.91
CA VAL A 552 7.77 -31.97 36.01
C VAL A 552 6.91 -31.99 34.73
N LEU A 553 6.53 -30.82 34.21
CA LEU A 553 5.78 -30.72 32.95
C LEU A 553 6.57 -31.30 31.77
N TYR A 554 7.88 -31.04 31.74
CA TYR A 554 8.79 -31.61 30.75
C TYR A 554 8.83 -33.14 30.82
N SER A 555 9.10 -33.70 32.01
CA SER A 555 9.17 -35.16 32.20
C SER A 555 7.86 -35.89 31.88
N ARG A 556 6.71 -35.22 32.06
CA ARG A 556 5.37 -35.74 31.74
C ARG A 556 4.94 -35.50 30.28
N GLY A 557 5.79 -34.93 29.44
CA GLY A 557 5.48 -34.66 28.02
C GLY A 557 4.34 -33.67 27.81
N LYS A 558 4.06 -32.79 28.78
CA LYS A 558 2.98 -31.81 28.66
C LYS A 558 3.33 -30.74 27.61
N PRO A 559 2.36 -30.21 26.86
CA PRO A 559 2.65 -29.17 25.87
C PRO A 559 3.29 -27.94 26.51
N LEU A 560 4.35 -27.41 25.88
CA LEU A 560 5.06 -26.19 26.30
C LEU A 560 4.15 -24.98 26.55
N GLN A 561 3.00 -24.93 25.89
CA GLN A 561 1.98 -23.92 26.11
C GLN A 561 1.46 -23.91 27.55
N HIS A 562 1.37 -25.07 28.23
CA HIS A 562 0.93 -25.16 29.61
C HIS A 562 1.88 -24.41 30.54
N TYR A 563 3.20 -24.61 30.37
CA TYR A 563 4.19 -23.92 31.18
C TYR A 563 4.18 -22.40 30.91
N ARG A 564 4.07 -21.97 29.64
CA ARG A 564 3.93 -20.54 29.29
C ARG A 564 2.71 -19.87 29.93
N GLN A 565 1.57 -20.55 29.95
CA GLN A 565 0.36 -20.03 30.56
C GLN A 565 0.44 -19.98 32.08
N LEU A 566 1.13 -20.95 32.70
CA LEU A 566 1.39 -20.95 34.14
C LEU A 566 2.26 -19.75 34.54
N LEU A 567 3.37 -19.49 33.83
CA LEU A 567 4.24 -18.33 34.11
C LEU A 567 3.53 -16.99 33.88
N ALA A 568 2.69 -16.90 32.84
CA ALA A 568 1.91 -15.71 32.56
C ALA A 568 0.84 -15.44 33.62
N LEU A 569 0.17 -16.49 34.13
CA LEU A 569 -0.82 -16.36 35.19
C LEU A 569 -0.16 -16.06 36.55
N SER A 570 1.01 -16.64 36.83
CA SER A 570 1.78 -16.40 38.06
C SER A 570 2.10 -14.91 38.24
N GLN A 571 2.57 -14.24 37.18
CA GLN A 571 2.87 -12.80 37.18
C GLN A 571 1.63 -11.89 37.30
N ARG A 572 0.44 -12.44 37.08
CA ARG A 572 -0.83 -11.74 37.26
C ARG A 572 -1.40 -11.95 38.66
N LYS A 573 -1.34 -13.18 39.17
CA LYS A 573 -1.81 -13.53 40.52
C LYS A 573 -0.88 -13.00 41.61
N VAL A 574 0.42 -12.97 41.35
CA VAL A 574 1.45 -12.52 42.29
C VAL A 574 2.35 -11.50 41.60
N PRO A 575 1.96 -10.21 41.50
CA PRO A 575 2.77 -9.21 40.81
C PRO A 575 4.22 -9.09 41.34
N LEU A 576 4.43 -9.44 42.61
CA LEU A 576 5.73 -9.45 43.28
C LEU A 576 6.72 -10.48 42.71
N VAL A 577 6.30 -11.47 41.91
CA VAL A 577 7.26 -12.40 41.27
C VAL A 577 7.99 -11.82 40.07
N ARG A 578 7.55 -10.68 39.52
CA ARG A 578 8.12 -10.11 38.27
C ARG A 578 9.64 -9.89 38.29
N PRO A 579 10.28 -9.46 39.40
CA PRO A 579 11.74 -9.33 39.46
C PRO A 579 12.47 -10.67 39.37
N PHE A 580 11.86 -11.75 39.86
CA PHE A 580 12.48 -13.07 40.02
C PHE A 580 12.14 -14.07 38.90
N ILE A 581 11.00 -13.87 38.22
CA ILE A 581 10.43 -14.80 37.22
C ILE A 581 11.37 -15.13 36.05
N ARG A 582 12.43 -14.33 35.83
CA ARG A 582 13.43 -14.57 34.79
C ARG A 582 13.99 -15.99 34.85
N GLN A 583 14.26 -16.53 36.04
CA GLN A 583 14.80 -17.89 36.21
C GLN A 583 13.84 -18.95 35.65
N ALA A 584 12.53 -18.80 35.85
CA ALA A 584 11.52 -19.70 35.30
C ALA A 584 11.38 -19.58 33.77
N TRP A 585 11.59 -18.38 33.21
CA TRP A 585 11.69 -18.20 31.75
C TRP A 585 12.97 -18.79 31.15
N GLU A 586 14.07 -18.77 31.89
CA GLU A 586 15.31 -19.47 31.52
C GLU A 586 15.10 -20.99 31.53
N MET A 587 14.32 -21.53 32.48
CA MET A 587 13.90 -22.95 32.46
C MET A 587 13.09 -23.31 31.21
N LEU A 588 12.10 -22.48 30.82
CA LEU A 588 11.37 -22.67 29.56
C LEU A 588 12.32 -22.67 28.36
N THR A 589 13.32 -21.79 28.38
CA THR A 589 14.35 -21.72 27.35
C THR A 589 15.16 -23.02 27.32
N ARG A 590 15.65 -23.52 28.47
CA ARG A 590 16.37 -24.80 28.57
C ARG A 590 15.54 -25.97 28.00
N ILE A 591 14.26 -26.06 28.34
CA ILE A 591 13.35 -27.08 27.81
C ILE A 591 13.27 -26.99 26.26
N LEU A 592 13.21 -25.79 25.70
CA LEU A 592 13.22 -25.58 24.24
C LEU A 592 14.54 -25.97 23.57
N TRP A 593 15.67 -25.84 24.27
CA TRP A 593 16.98 -26.27 23.76
C TRP A 593 17.15 -27.80 23.76
N VAL A 594 16.54 -28.49 24.74
CA VAL A 594 16.59 -29.97 24.84
C VAL A 594 15.58 -30.66 23.93
N LEU A 595 14.56 -29.94 23.43
CA LEU A 595 13.55 -30.45 22.49
C LEU A 595 13.74 -29.95 21.04
N PRO A 596 14.85 -30.23 20.30
CA PRO A 596 14.97 -29.82 18.90
C PRO A 596 13.91 -30.41 17.95
N TYR A 597 13.11 -31.41 18.38
CA TYR A 597 12.13 -32.12 17.55
C TYR A 597 10.80 -32.39 18.25
N TRP A 598 10.06 -31.34 18.62
CA TRP A 598 8.63 -31.48 18.93
C TRP A 598 7.80 -30.52 18.07
N GLY A 599 7.85 -30.78 16.76
CA GLY A 599 6.86 -30.32 15.79
C GLY A 599 6.25 -31.56 15.14
N ASP A 600 4.92 -31.65 15.19
CA ASP A 600 4.06 -32.55 14.41
C ASP A 600 4.21 -34.07 14.61
N SER A 601 3.72 -34.59 15.74
CA SER A 601 2.97 -35.87 15.74
C SER A 601 2.34 -36.13 17.12
N GLN A 602 1.00 -36.10 17.21
CA GLN A 602 0.20 -37.19 17.81
C GLN A 602 -1.30 -36.96 17.57
N ARG A 603 -1.80 -37.52 16.45
CA ARG A 603 -2.97 -38.40 16.55
C ARG A 603 -2.50 -39.63 17.33
N PHE A 604 -3.10 -39.93 18.47
CA PHE A 604 -3.41 -41.29 18.87
C PHE A 604 -4.71 -41.27 19.67
N SER A 605 -5.59 -42.16 19.25
CA SER A 605 -6.89 -42.50 19.80
C SER A 605 -6.80 -43.11 21.20
N SER A 606 -7.62 -42.59 22.12
CA SER A 606 -8.50 -43.34 23.03
C SER A 606 -9.38 -42.34 23.76
#